data_AF-Q9SIB1-F1
#
_entry.id   AF-Q9SIB1-F1
#
_cell.length_a   1.000
_cell.length_b   1.000
_cell.length_c   1.000
_cell.angle_alpha   90.00
_cell.angle_beta   90.00
_cell.angle_gamma   90.00
#
_symmetry.space_group_name_H-M   'P 1'
#
loop_
_entity.id
_entity.type
_entity.pdbx_description
1 polymer ?
#
loop_
_entity_poly.entity_id
_entity_poly.type
_entity_poly.pdbx_seq_one_letter_code
_entity_poly.pdbx_strand_id
1 'polypeptide(L)'
;MMLLFKPSLTLGRRIKPRPCQSFSESLLMDSIEAAETLTRKWISPDLSSSSSCSLSSIFSTDNRVEGRRFVEVINSLQYAIQGVVLVNPESPKLTRAHNLVTIAMKQLEKEFYRILKSNRRNLDPESVSVRSSPSFNARNKVSIYSQVPKSEEADVMTDLKMIADCMISSGYENECIKIYKKIRGSIMVEALSNLGFENLSFGKIQKLDWDSMEKNIKKWLEATKVLITNLFEGERILSDHVFSPSVSVAESCFTEITLDSALTLFIFPVSVARCKKTVEKIFLTLDIYQTISQLMPQIEEIFSYDSTTAVRLQAADSLNNLGEEINSMVAEFEASITKESSKTPIRGGSVHQLTRYVMNFIVFLADYHECLAGVLTESTLPLPEDYFGNNDEDNNEGETGSSSTVTTRIAWLILVLLCKIDTKSRMYNDMALSYLFLANNLHYVISKVRTSNMRVVLGDEWVTNHEGKVTQYLEKYEKIAWGEVITSLFDSNEEMLEEHVAKERLMRFNEGFEEAFQKQSEWVVPDSKLRDDLKDSVTEKLTTVTTTFYEKYHVENWEEVKFAPEDLDNYLSDLFLGTGRSCIIVPSLKQSDSGRSLKDSESGR
;
A
#
# COMPACT_ATOMS: atom_id res chain seq x y z
N MET A 1 -23.19 -31.03 -102.76
CA MET A 1 -21.94 -31.50 -103.38
C MET A 1 -21.15 -32.24 -102.31
N MET A 2 -21.09 -33.56 -102.42
CA MET A 2 -20.26 -34.44 -101.59
C MET A 2 -18.79 -34.00 -101.67
N LEU A 3 -18.00 -34.28 -100.64
CA LEU A 3 -16.84 -35.17 -100.74
C LEU A 3 -16.25 -35.44 -99.34
N LEU A 4 -16.47 -36.68 -98.90
CA LEU A 4 -15.74 -37.35 -97.82
C LEU A 4 -14.36 -37.73 -98.33
N PHE A 5 -13.31 -37.46 -97.56
CA PHE A 5 -12.02 -38.14 -97.69
C PHE A 5 -11.53 -38.62 -96.32
N LYS A 6 -11.45 -39.94 -96.17
CA LYS A 6 -10.59 -40.65 -95.21
C LYS A 6 -9.15 -40.60 -95.73
N PRO A 7 -8.16 -40.59 -94.83
CA PRO A 7 -7.18 -41.70 -94.82
C PRO A 7 -6.83 -42.16 -93.39
N SER A 8 -6.93 -43.46 -93.07
CA SER A 8 -5.85 -44.46 -93.13
C SER A 8 -5.14 -44.63 -91.77
N LEU A 9 -5.54 -45.69 -91.06
CA LEU A 9 -4.83 -46.25 -89.90
C LEU A 9 -3.48 -46.83 -90.36
N THR A 10 -2.38 -46.29 -89.86
CA THR A 10 -1.10 -47.01 -89.80
C THR A 10 -0.55 -46.97 -88.37
N LEU A 11 -0.28 -48.17 -87.89
CA LEU A 11 0.12 -48.53 -86.54
C LEU A 11 1.58 -48.06 -86.29
N GLY A 12 1.72 -46.83 -85.77
CA GLY A 12 2.99 -46.29 -85.28
C GLY A 12 3.14 -46.53 -83.77
N ARG A 13 4.05 -47.44 -83.42
CA ARG A 13 4.50 -47.83 -82.07
C ARG A 13 4.58 -46.62 -81.10
N ARG A 14 3.69 -46.57 -80.10
CA ARG A 14 3.81 -45.66 -78.95
C ARG A 14 5.15 -45.93 -78.25
N ILE A 15 6.10 -45.03 -78.42
CA ILE A 15 7.23 -44.90 -77.49
C ILE A 15 6.62 -44.46 -76.16
N LYS A 16 6.79 -45.27 -75.11
CA LYS A 16 6.40 -44.93 -73.74
C LYS A 16 6.92 -43.52 -73.41
N PRO A 17 6.09 -42.57 -72.92
CA PRO A 17 6.65 -41.39 -72.31
C PRO A 17 7.41 -41.86 -71.07
N ARG A 18 8.68 -41.45 -70.95
CA ARG A 18 9.43 -41.53 -69.69
C ARG A 18 8.57 -40.91 -68.59
N PRO A 19 8.54 -41.44 -67.37
CA PRO A 19 7.91 -40.72 -66.27
C PRO A 19 8.77 -39.49 -66.01
N CYS A 20 8.37 -38.33 -66.53
CA CYS A 20 8.93 -37.07 -66.06
C CYS A 20 8.52 -36.99 -64.59
N GLN A 21 9.46 -37.27 -63.68
CA GLN A 21 9.32 -36.87 -62.29
C GLN A 21 8.93 -35.39 -62.30
N SER A 22 7.78 -35.07 -61.71
CA SER A 22 7.43 -33.68 -61.49
C SER A 22 8.51 -33.07 -60.58
N PHE A 23 8.80 -31.79 -60.76
CA PHE A 23 9.75 -31.06 -59.91
C PHE A 23 9.47 -31.30 -58.42
N SER A 24 8.19 -31.35 -58.03
CA SER A 24 7.72 -31.68 -56.68
C SER A 24 8.13 -33.09 -56.22
N GLU A 25 8.12 -34.08 -57.11
CA GLU A 25 8.56 -35.44 -56.78
C GLU A 25 10.08 -35.59 -56.65
N SER A 26 10.87 -34.75 -57.32
CA SER A 26 12.32 -34.68 -57.11
C SER A 26 12.63 -34.02 -55.78
N LEU A 27 12.01 -32.88 -55.50
CA LEU A 27 12.15 -32.14 -54.24
C LEU A 27 11.78 -32.99 -53.02
N LEU A 28 10.71 -33.79 -53.13
CA LEU A 28 10.31 -34.74 -52.09
C LEU A 28 11.38 -35.82 -51.86
N MET A 29 12.01 -36.34 -52.90
CA MET A 29 13.06 -37.36 -52.76
C MET A 29 14.32 -36.80 -52.10
N ASP A 30 14.75 -35.61 -52.49
CA ASP A 30 15.91 -34.94 -51.88
C ASP A 30 15.66 -34.64 -50.40
N SER A 31 14.43 -34.21 -50.07
CA SER A 31 14.02 -33.96 -48.68
C SER A 31 13.92 -35.24 -47.85
N ILE A 32 13.44 -36.35 -48.42
CA ILE A 32 13.41 -37.68 -47.78
C ILE A 32 14.84 -38.13 -47.46
N GLU A 33 15.77 -38.01 -48.41
CA GLU A 33 17.16 -38.44 -48.21
C GLU A 33 17.84 -37.61 -47.12
N ALA A 34 17.68 -36.28 -47.14
CA ALA A 34 18.19 -35.40 -46.10
C ALA A 34 17.61 -35.75 -44.72
N ALA A 35 16.29 -35.95 -44.62
CA ALA A 35 15.65 -36.32 -43.36
C ALA A 35 16.10 -37.69 -42.85
N GLU A 36 16.30 -38.69 -43.72
CA GLU A 36 16.77 -40.02 -43.34
C GLU A 36 18.20 -40.02 -42.81
N THR A 37 19.08 -39.22 -43.41
CA THR A 37 20.48 -39.13 -42.94
C THR A 37 20.54 -38.61 -41.51
N LEU A 38 19.78 -37.54 -41.20
CA LEU A 38 19.73 -36.97 -39.86
C LEU A 38 18.96 -37.87 -38.88
N THR A 39 17.85 -38.48 -39.31
CA THR A 39 17.08 -39.44 -38.50
C THR A 39 17.93 -40.65 -38.14
N ARG A 40 18.73 -41.22 -39.06
CA ARG A 40 19.60 -42.37 -38.77
C ARG A 40 20.72 -42.01 -37.80
N LYS A 41 21.27 -40.80 -37.94
CA LYS A 41 22.33 -40.27 -37.07
C LYS A 41 21.86 -40.10 -35.63
N TRP A 42 20.62 -39.65 -35.41
CA TRP A 42 20.11 -39.29 -34.08
C TRP A 42 19.09 -40.27 -33.49
N ILE A 43 18.49 -41.15 -34.30
CA ILE A 43 17.35 -42.02 -33.93
C ILE A 43 17.64 -43.50 -34.28
N SER A 44 18.89 -43.96 -34.13
CA SER A 44 19.26 -45.34 -34.48
C SER A 44 18.38 -46.42 -33.78
N PRO A 45 17.93 -47.48 -34.48
CA PRO A 45 17.00 -48.49 -33.92
C PRO A 45 17.62 -49.49 -32.93
N ASP A 46 18.95 -49.63 -32.89
CA ASP A 46 19.63 -50.73 -32.20
C ASP A 46 19.98 -50.48 -30.70
N LEU A 47 19.40 -49.45 -30.06
CA LEU A 47 19.57 -49.22 -28.61
C LEU A 47 18.30 -49.52 -27.78
N SER A 48 17.45 -50.41 -28.27
CA SER A 48 16.24 -50.82 -27.54
C SER A 48 16.48 -51.89 -26.44
N SER A 49 17.73 -52.32 -26.19
CA SER A 49 18.03 -53.42 -25.25
C SER A 49 19.15 -53.17 -24.22
N SER A 50 19.59 -51.94 -24.00
CA SER A 50 20.51 -51.65 -22.87
C SER A 50 20.11 -50.39 -22.11
N SER A 51 20.19 -50.51 -20.78
CA SER A 51 19.68 -49.61 -19.75
C SER A 51 20.47 -48.30 -19.61
N SER A 52 20.74 -47.60 -20.71
CA SER A 52 21.33 -46.27 -20.70
C SER A 52 20.83 -45.46 -21.89
N CYS A 53 20.00 -44.46 -21.61
CA CYS A 53 19.67 -43.35 -22.49
C CYS A 53 20.88 -42.94 -23.36
N SER A 54 20.71 -42.80 -24.68
CA SER A 54 21.67 -42.08 -25.51
C SER A 54 21.78 -40.63 -24.99
N LEU A 55 22.94 -40.31 -24.40
CA LEU A 55 23.16 -39.20 -23.47
C LEU A 55 23.17 -37.77 -24.07
N SER A 56 23.18 -37.58 -25.39
CA SER A 56 23.28 -36.25 -26.01
C SER A 56 21.95 -35.79 -26.63
N SER A 57 21.44 -34.63 -26.21
CA SER A 57 20.33 -33.95 -26.89
C SER A 57 20.83 -33.35 -28.19
N ILE A 58 19.96 -33.37 -29.21
CA ILE A 58 20.25 -32.70 -30.47
C ILE A 58 20.33 -31.17 -30.33
N PHE A 59 19.82 -30.61 -29.23
CA PHE A 59 19.87 -29.20 -28.85
C PHE A 59 20.80 -28.94 -27.64
N SER A 60 21.76 -29.83 -27.35
CA SER A 60 22.84 -29.49 -26.40
C SER A 60 23.68 -28.33 -26.94
N THR A 61 24.38 -27.61 -26.06
CA THR A 61 25.22 -26.45 -26.44
C THR A 61 26.16 -26.76 -27.60
N ASP A 62 26.75 -27.96 -27.63
CA ASP A 62 27.67 -28.39 -28.68
C ASP A 62 27.00 -28.85 -29.99
N ASN A 63 25.70 -29.14 -29.98
CA ASN A 63 24.96 -29.72 -31.13
C ASN A 63 23.82 -28.85 -31.63
N ARG A 64 23.57 -27.69 -31.00
CA ARG A 64 22.45 -26.78 -31.28
C ARG A 64 22.25 -26.43 -32.76
N VAL A 65 23.33 -26.20 -33.50
CA VAL A 65 23.28 -25.91 -34.95
C VAL A 65 22.70 -27.09 -35.73
N GLU A 66 23.08 -28.32 -35.37
CA GLU A 66 22.57 -29.54 -35.99
C GLU A 66 21.10 -29.78 -35.61
N GLY A 67 20.70 -29.45 -34.37
CA GLY A 67 19.30 -29.46 -33.95
C GLY A 67 18.41 -28.50 -34.75
N ARG A 68 18.88 -27.27 -34.97
CA ARG A 68 18.16 -26.31 -35.83
C ARG A 68 18.08 -26.80 -37.27
N ARG A 69 19.18 -27.32 -37.82
CA ARG A 69 19.19 -27.93 -39.16
C ARG A 69 18.23 -29.12 -39.27
N PHE A 70 18.11 -29.94 -38.22
CA PHE A 70 17.15 -31.04 -38.18
C PHE A 70 15.71 -30.51 -38.34
N VAL A 71 15.33 -29.49 -37.58
CA VAL A 71 14.01 -28.86 -37.69
C VAL A 71 13.78 -28.28 -39.10
N GLU A 72 14.76 -27.59 -39.68
CA GLU A 72 14.67 -27.03 -41.03
C GLU A 72 14.44 -28.10 -42.11
N VAL A 73 15.15 -29.23 -42.01
CA VAL A 73 15.01 -30.36 -42.95
C VAL A 73 13.62 -31.00 -42.82
N ILE A 74 13.09 -31.12 -41.60
CA ILE A 74 11.74 -31.66 -41.38
C ILE A 74 10.66 -30.71 -41.91
N ASN A 75 10.80 -29.40 -41.69
CA ASN A 75 9.90 -28.40 -42.27
C ASN A 75 9.93 -28.44 -43.81
N SER A 76 11.12 -28.57 -44.41
CA SER A 76 11.29 -28.70 -45.86
C SER A 76 10.63 -29.98 -46.40
N LEU A 77 10.82 -31.11 -45.69
CA LEU A 77 10.14 -32.37 -46.01
C LEU A 77 8.62 -32.22 -45.94
N GLN A 78 8.11 -31.53 -44.93
CA GLN A 78 6.68 -31.32 -44.79
C GLN A 78 6.09 -30.45 -45.90
N TYR A 79 6.79 -29.37 -46.28
CA TYR A 79 6.40 -28.53 -47.42
C TYR A 79 6.39 -29.34 -48.72
N ALA A 80 7.40 -30.20 -48.93
CA ALA A 80 7.47 -31.08 -50.10
C ALA A 80 6.33 -32.13 -50.10
N ILE A 81 5.96 -32.67 -48.93
CA ILE A 81 4.80 -33.56 -48.80
C ILE A 81 3.52 -32.85 -49.23
N GLN A 82 3.25 -31.65 -48.72
CA GLN A 82 2.08 -30.86 -49.10
C GLN A 82 2.05 -30.62 -50.62
N GLY A 83 3.16 -30.19 -51.21
CA GLY A 83 3.26 -29.97 -52.66
C GLY A 83 3.01 -31.22 -53.51
N VAL A 84 3.45 -32.41 -53.07
CA VAL A 84 3.22 -33.66 -53.80
C VAL A 84 1.80 -34.21 -53.58
N VAL A 85 1.22 -34.05 -52.39
CA VAL A 85 -0.17 -34.48 -52.12
C VAL A 85 -1.16 -33.78 -53.05
N LEU A 86 -0.94 -32.48 -53.35
CA LEU A 86 -1.79 -31.75 -54.29
C LEU A 86 -1.69 -32.24 -55.74
N VAL A 87 -0.52 -32.76 -56.15
CA VAL A 87 -0.22 -33.11 -57.55
C VAL A 87 -0.38 -34.61 -57.82
N ASN A 88 -0.07 -35.46 -56.85
CA ASN A 88 -0.07 -36.92 -56.96
C ASN A 88 -0.32 -37.59 -55.58
N PRO A 89 -1.57 -37.69 -55.13
CA PRO A 89 -1.92 -38.21 -53.80
C PRO A 89 -1.66 -39.71 -53.62
N GLU A 90 -1.56 -40.49 -54.70
CA GLU A 90 -1.31 -41.94 -54.66
C GLU A 90 0.19 -42.29 -54.73
N SER A 91 1.09 -41.30 -54.63
CA SER A 91 2.52 -41.55 -54.73
C SER A 91 3.02 -42.43 -53.56
N PRO A 92 3.68 -43.58 -53.83
CA PRO A 92 4.20 -44.46 -52.77
C PRO A 92 5.32 -43.81 -51.96
N LYS A 93 5.92 -42.73 -52.47
CA LYS A 93 6.92 -41.91 -51.76
C LYS A 93 6.32 -41.15 -50.59
N LEU A 94 5.02 -40.83 -50.64
CA LEU A 94 4.32 -40.13 -49.56
C LEU A 94 4.28 -40.97 -48.29
N THR A 95 4.03 -42.28 -48.37
CA THR A 95 4.01 -43.15 -47.20
C THR A 95 5.36 -43.15 -46.47
N ARG A 96 6.46 -43.20 -47.24
CA ARG A 96 7.82 -43.11 -46.69
C ARG A 96 8.08 -41.76 -46.02
N ALA A 97 7.67 -40.66 -46.65
CA ALA A 97 7.81 -39.31 -46.11
C ALA A 97 7.01 -39.11 -44.82
N HIS A 98 5.74 -39.55 -44.77
CA HIS A 98 4.91 -39.46 -43.56
C HIS A 98 5.46 -40.28 -42.41
N ASN A 99 6.03 -41.46 -42.67
CA ASN A 99 6.69 -42.28 -41.65
C ASN A 99 7.90 -41.55 -41.04
N LEU A 100 8.70 -40.86 -41.86
CA LEU A 100 9.84 -40.07 -41.38
C LEU A 100 9.40 -38.87 -40.55
N VAL A 101 8.37 -38.14 -40.98
CA VAL A 101 7.78 -37.05 -40.19
C VAL A 101 7.29 -37.59 -38.84
N THR A 102 6.59 -38.72 -38.82
CA THR A 102 6.10 -39.33 -37.56
C THR A 102 7.25 -39.69 -36.60
N ILE A 103 8.35 -40.23 -37.12
CA ILE A 103 9.54 -40.55 -36.32
C ILE A 103 10.20 -39.26 -35.80
N ALA A 104 10.36 -38.26 -36.66
CA ALA A 104 10.94 -36.99 -36.31
C ALA A 104 10.13 -36.24 -35.24
N MET A 105 8.79 -36.23 -35.36
CA MET A 105 7.90 -35.60 -34.39
C MET A 105 8.01 -36.22 -33.00
N LYS A 106 8.08 -37.57 -32.90
CA LYS A 106 8.33 -38.25 -31.63
C LYS A 106 9.68 -37.89 -31.00
N GLN A 107 10.67 -37.56 -31.83
CA GLN A 107 11.97 -37.11 -31.32
C GLN A 107 11.92 -35.65 -30.88
N LEU A 108 11.29 -34.77 -31.67
CA LEU A 108 11.07 -33.37 -31.30
C LEU A 108 10.25 -33.25 -30.01
N GLU A 109 9.24 -34.10 -29.81
CA GLU A 109 8.47 -34.20 -28.57
C GLU A 109 9.38 -34.45 -27.35
N LYS A 110 10.31 -35.41 -27.46
CA LYS A 110 11.27 -35.73 -26.39
C LYS A 110 12.26 -34.59 -26.15
N GLU A 111 12.74 -33.95 -27.21
CA GLU A 111 13.67 -32.83 -27.11
C GLU A 111 13.00 -31.60 -26.51
N PHE A 112 11.76 -31.28 -26.91
CA PHE A 112 10.96 -30.21 -26.33
C PHE A 112 10.77 -30.42 -24.82
N TYR A 113 10.37 -31.64 -24.42
CA TYR A 113 10.30 -32.03 -23.01
C TYR A 113 11.64 -31.85 -22.29
N ARG A 114 12.74 -32.29 -22.90
CA ARG A 114 14.06 -32.25 -22.30
C ARG A 114 14.55 -30.81 -22.13
N ILE A 115 14.39 -29.95 -23.14
CA ILE A 115 14.81 -28.55 -23.07
C ILE A 115 14.05 -27.81 -21.97
N LEU A 116 12.73 -27.96 -21.91
CA LEU A 116 11.88 -27.37 -20.86
C LEU A 116 12.26 -27.87 -19.47
N LYS A 117 12.57 -29.16 -19.32
CA LYS A 117 12.94 -29.77 -18.03
C LYS A 117 14.37 -29.41 -17.58
N SER A 118 15.32 -29.38 -18.50
CA SER A 118 16.74 -29.10 -18.21
C SER A 118 16.98 -27.62 -17.93
N ASN A 119 16.20 -26.72 -18.53
CA ASN A 119 16.34 -25.27 -18.36
C ASN A 119 15.33 -24.68 -17.37
N ARG A 120 14.85 -25.47 -16.39
CA ARG A 120 13.87 -25.04 -15.39
C ARG A 120 14.19 -23.71 -14.72
N ARG A 121 15.46 -23.49 -14.33
CA ARG A 121 15.92 -22.27 -13.63
C ARG A 121 16.12 -21.08 -14.56
N ASN A 122 16.49 -21.33 -15.82
CA ASN A 122 16.78 -20.29 -16.81
C ASN A 122 15.52 -19.82 -17.54
N LEU A 123 14.47 -20.64 -17.49
CA LEU A 123 13.14 -20.32 -18.01
C LEU A 123 12.18 -20.06 -16.85
N ASP A 124 12.66 -19.98 -15.60
CA ASP A 124 11.82 -19.59 -14.48
C ASP A 124 11.21 -18.22 -14.84
N PRO A 125 9.88 -18.05 -14.76
CA PRO A 125 9.27 -16.77 -15.04
C PRO A 125 9.98 -15.57 -14.39
N GLU A 126 10.54 -15.73 -13.19
CA GLU A 126 11.30 -14.67 -12.53
C GLU A 126 12.56 -14.23 -13.27
N SER A 127 13.26 -15.16 -13.91
CA SER A 127 14.43 -14.85 -14.74
C SER A 127 14.08 -14.19 -16.08
N VAL A 128 12.85 -14.40 -16.57
CA VAL A 128 12.35 -13.89 -17.87
C VAL A 128 11.86 -12.45 -17.75
N SER A 129 11.14 -12.11 -16.67
CA SER A 129 10.61 -10.76 -16.46
C SER A 129 11.68 -9.69 -16.26
N VAL A 130 12.70 -9.94 -15.44
CA VAL A 130 13.78 -8.99 -15.11
C VAL A 130 14.53 -8.48 -16.36
N ARG A 131 14.39 -9.16 -17.50
CA ARG A 131 15.06 -8.85 -18.76
C ARG A 131 14.22 -8.02 -19.74
N SER A 132 12.92 -7.91 -19.50
CA SER A 132 11.98 -7.34 -20.48
C SER A 132 11.53 -5.91 -20.16
N SER A 133 11.89 -5.35 -19.00
CA SER A 133 11.59 -3.96 -18.67
C SER A 133 12.50 -2.97 -19.43
N PRO A 134 11.97 -2.08 -20.30
CA PRO A 134 12.65 -0.83 -20.62
C PRO A 134 12.50 0.09 -19.41
N SER A 135 13.61 0.52 -18.81
CA SER A 135 13.64 1.36 -17.62
C SER A 135 12.70 2.58 -17.69
N PHE A 136 11.77 2.69 -16.75
CA PHE A 136 11.30 3.99 -16.26
C PHE A 136 12.10 4.35 -15.00
N ASN A 137 12.57 5.60 -14.97
CA ASN A 137 13.39 6.28 -13.95
C ASN A 137 14.92 6.14 -14.06
N ALA A 138 15.50 7.12 -14.76
CA ALA A 138 16.91 7.50 -14.66
C ALA A 138 17.13 8.48 -13.51
N ARG A 139 17.89 8.09 -12.47
CA ARG A 139 18.96 8.89 -11.82
C ARG A 139 19.55 8.17 -10.59
N ASN A 140 20.86 7.88 -10.67
CA ASN A 140 21.85 7.70 -9.60
C ASN A 140 21.63 6.55 -8.58
N LYS A 141 22.58 5.67 -8.24
CA LYS A 141 24.03 5.56 -8.49
C LYS A 141 24.51 4.12 -8.19
N VAL A 142 25.29 3.57 -9.13
CA VAL A 142 26.61 2.90 -8.96
C VAL A 142 26.73 1.52 -8.27
N SER A 143 27.08 0.54 -9.13
CA SER A 143 28.04 -0.59 -8.97
C SER A 143 27.73 -1.62 -7.88
N ILE A 144 27.50 -2.90 -8.17
CA ILE A 144 28.35 -3.86 -8.89
C ILE A 144 27.41 -4.95 -9.43
N TYR A 145 27.44 -5.23 -10.74
CA TYR A 145 27.31 -6.54 -11.40
C TYR A 145 27.10 -6.27 -12.90
N SER A 146 28.21 -6.07 -13.58
CA SER A 146 28.30 -6.24 -15.02
C SER A 146 28.11 -7.72 -15.36
N GLN A 147 26.93 -8.11 -15.83
CA GLN A 147 26.79 -9.25 -16.72
C GLN A 147 25.81 -8.92 -17.85
N VAL A 148 26.41 -8.64 -19.00
CA VAL A 148 25.85 -8.80 -20.34
C VAL A 148 25.05 -10.13 -20.40
N PRO A 149 23.89 -10.21 -21.08
CA PRO A 149 23.10 -11.43 -21.14
C PRO A 149 23.95 -12.58 -21.69
N LYS A 150 23.94 -13.73 -21.01
CA LYS A 150 24.50 -14.96 -21.56
C LYS A 150 23.67 -15.34 -22.80
N SER A 151 24.31 -15.37 -23.96
CA SER A 151 23.76 -15.80 -25.27
C SER A 151 22.94 -17.10 -25.21
N GLU A 152 23.24 -17.98 -24.26
CA GLU A 152 22.70 -19.34 -24.18
C GLU A 152 21.18 -19.42 -23.96
N GLU A 153 20.57 -18.48 -23.22
CA GLU A 153 19.16 -18.55 -22.82
C GLU A 153 18.19 -18.02 -23.89
N ALA A 154 18.56 -16.94 -24.58
CA ALA A 154 17.83 -16.45 -25.75
C ALA A 154 17.81 -17.52 -26.86
N ASP A 155 18.92 -18.23 -27.00
CA ASP A 155 18.98 -19.37 -27.89
C ASP A 155 18.08 -20.53 -27.44
N VAL A 156 17.84 -20.74 -26.13
CA VAL A 156 16.90 -21.78 -25.63
C VAL A 156 15.45 -21.43 -25.98
N MET A 157 15.05 -20.17 -25.79
CA MET A 157 13.72 -19.72 -26.18
C MET A 157 13.50 -19.84 -27.69
N THR A 158 14.53 -19.50 -28.47
CA THR A 158 14.52 -19.65 -29.94
C THR A 158 14.38 -21.11 -30.36
N ASP A 159 15.09 -22.03 -29.70
CA ASP A 159 14.99 -23.45 -30.01
C ASP A 159 13.60 -24.01 -29.65
N LEU A 160 13.04 -23.61 -28.50
CA LEU A 160 11.69 -24.00 -28.10
C LEU A 160 10.65 -23.53 -29.11
N LYS A 161 10.76 -22.29 -29.57
CA LYS A 161 9.92 -21.74 -30.63
C LYS A 161 10.07 -22.55 -31.93
N MET A 162 11.29 -22.78 -32.39
CA MET A 162 11.53 -23.55 -33.63
C MET A 162 10.92 -24.96 -33.58
N ILE A 163 11.03 -25.63 -32.44
CA ILE A 163 10.45 -26.96 -32.24
C ILE A 163 8.93 -26.88 -32.21
N ALA A 164 8.36 -25.93 -31.45
CA ALA A 164 6.91 -25.75 -31.34
C ALA A 164 6.29 -25.42 -32.71
N ASP A 165 6.88 -24.50 -33.47
CA ASP A 165 6.43 -24.11 -34.81
C ASP A 165 6.39 -25.32 -35.75
N CYS A 166 7.44 -26.15 -35.73
CA CYS A 166 7.54 -27.36 -36.54
C CYS A 166 6.52 -28.44 -36.13
N MET A 167 6.29 -28.62 -34.83
CA MET A 167 5.30 -29.57 -34.33
C MET A 167 3.87 -29.12 -34.68
N ILE A 168 3.56 -27.83 -34.53
CA ILE A 168 2.24 -27.26 -34.86
C ILE A 168 1.98 -27.35 -36.36
N SER A 169 2.95 -26.94 -37.20
CA SER A 169 2.79 -27.08 -38.66
C SER A 169 2.56 -28.53 -39.07
N SER A 170 3.15 -29.48 -38.34
CA SER A 170 3.04 -30.94 -38.53
C SER A 170 1.73 -31.57 -38.04
N GLY A 171 0.85 -30.81 -37.39
CA GLY A 171 -0.39 -31.33 -36.80
C GLY A 171 -0.21 -32.04 -35.44
N TYR A 172 0.94 -31.84 -34.78
CA TYR A 172 1.26 -32.36 -33.44
C TYR A 172 1.13 -31.27 -32.36
N GLU A 173 0.19 -30.35 -32.57
CA GLU A 173 -0.09 -29.23 -31.68
C GLU A 173 -0.49 -29.70 -30.27
N ASN A 174 -1.38 -30.70 -30.19
CA ASN A 174 -1.90 -31.21 -28.91
C ASN A 174 -0.79 -31.81 -28.04
N GLU A 175 0.13 -32.57 -28.63
CA GLU A 175 1.27 -33.17 -27.95
C GLU A 175 2.23 -32.10 -27.43
N CYS A 176 2.55 -31.09 -28.25
CA CYS A 176 3.40 -29.96 -27.89
C CYS A 176 2.81 -29.17 -26.71
N ILE A 177 1.54 -28.77 -26.82
CA ILE A 177 0.80 -28.02 -25.79
C ILE A 177 0.76 -28.80 -24.49
N LYS A 178 0.45 -30.10 -24.54
CA LYS A 178 0.37 -30.96 -23.36
C LYS A 178 1.68 -31.05 -22.60
N ILE A 179 2.81 -31.11 -23.30
CA ILE A 179 4.15 -31.12 -22.67
C ILE A 179 4.47 -29.77 -22.05
N TYR A 180 4.21 -28.69 -22.79
CA TYR A 180 4.44 -27.33 -22.31
C TYR A 180 3.68 -27.08 -21.01
N LYS A 181 2.35 -27.25 -21.04
CA LYS A 181 1.45 -27.07 -19.89
C LYS A 181 1.86 -27.91 -18.69
N LYS A 182 2.20 -29.18 -18.90
CA LYS A 182 2.63 -30.08 -17.81
C LYS A 182 3.90 -29.61 -17.11
N ILE A 183 4.92 -29.20 -17.86
CA ILE A 183 6.21 -28.80 -17.27
C ILE A 183 6.10 -27.41 -16.65
N ARG A 184 5.55 -26.45 -17.38
CA ARG A 184 5.43 -25.06 -16.94
C ARG A 184 4.45 -24.91 -15.78
N GLY A 185 3.30 -25.59 -15.83
CA GLY A 185 2.37 -25.68 -14.71
C GLY A 185 3.02 -26.26 -13.44
N SER A 186 3.86 -27.30 -13.58
CA SER A 186 4.62 -27.83 -12.44
C SER A 186 5.62 -26.83 -11.86
N ILE A 187 6.26 -26.01 -12.69
CA ILE A 187 7.21 -24.97 -12.23
C ILE A 187 6.45 -23.85 -11.51
N MET A 188 5.30 -23.42 -12.05
CA MET A 188 4.44 -22.42 -11.45
C MET A 188 3.98 -22.82 -10.04
N VAL A 189 3.49 -24.06 -9.89
CA VAL A 189 3.06 -24.59 -8.58
C VAL A 189 4.22 -24.69 -7.58
N GLU A 190 5.40 -25.12 -8.04
CA GLU A 190 6.61 -25.21 -7.21
C GLU A 190 7.06 -23.81 -6.73
N ALA A 191 7.04 -22.81 -7.63
CA ALA A 191 7.39 -21.43 -7.30
C ALA A 191 6.42 -20.80 -6.29
N LEU A 192 5.11 -20.98 -6.47
CA LEU A 192 4.09 -20.52 -5.52
C LEU A 192 4.26 -21.14 -4.13
N SER A 193 4.57 -22.44 -4.08
CA SER A 193 4.85 -23.14 -2.82
C SER A 193 6.09 -22.59 -2.13
N ASN A 194 7.16 -22.27 -2.88
CA ASN A 194 8.40 -21.72 -2.32
C ASN A 194 8.22 -20.30 -1.77
N LEU A 195 7.33 -19.51 -2.38
CA LEU A 195 6.95 -18.18 -1.89
C LEU A 195 5.98 -18.24 -0.69
N GLY A 196 5.65 -19.45 -0.21
CA GLY A 196 4.81 -19.64 0.97
C GLY A 196 3.33 -19.33 0.72
N PHE A 197 2.90 -19.29 -0.54
CA PHE A 197 1.51 -19.10 -0.91
C PHE A 197 0.75 -20.42 -0.77
N GLU A 198 0.25 -20.70 0.44
CA GLU A 198 -0.67 -21.81 0.66
C GLU A 198 -2.06 -21.44 0.16
N ASN A 199 -2.72 -22.34 -0.57
CA ASN A 199 -4.10 -22.17 -1.01
C ASN A 199 -5.06 -22.25 0.20
N LEU A 200 -5.17 -21.13 0.93
CA LEU A 200 -6.00 -20.99 2.10
C LEU A 200 -7.43 -20.71 1.63
N SER A 201 -8.31 -21.70 1.74
CA SER A 201 -9.73 -21.49 1.49
C SER A 201 -10.34 -20.52 2.52
N PHE A 202 -11.37 -19.78 2.11
CA PHE A 202 -12.09 -18.83 2.99
C PHE A 202 -12.47 -19.45 4.36
N GLY A 203 -12.96 -20.69 4.37
CA GLY A 203 -13.34 -21.39 5.60
C GLY A 203 -12.19 -21.75 6.54
N LYS A 204 -10.94 -21.78 6.03
CA LYS A 204 -9.73 -21.89 6.86
C LYS A 204 -9.32 -20.51 7.37
N ILE A 205 -9.33 -19.50 6.51
CA ILE A 205 -9.00 -18.10 6.83
C ILE A 205 -9.87 -17.58 7.98
N GLN A 206 -11.18 -17.80 7.93
CA GLN A 206 -12.11 -17.34 8.98
C GLN A 206 -11.86 -17.98 10.38
N LYS A 207 -11.23 -19.16 10.43
CA LYS A 207 -10.96 -19.88 11.68
C LYS A 207 -9.58 -19.56 12.27
N LEU A 208 -8.74 -18.82 11.56
CA LEU A 208 -7.43 -18.42 12.05
C LEU A 208 -7.56 -17.36 13.13
N ASP A 209 -6.65 -17.42 14.10
CA ASP A 209 -6.40 -16.29 14.98
C ASP A 209 -5.77 -15.12 14.20
N TRP A 210 -5.93 -13.91 14.73
CA TRP A 210 -5.45 -12.72 14.05
C TRP A 210 -3.92 -12.70 13.88
N ASP A 211 -3.15 -13.21 14.84
CA ASP A 211 -1.68 -13.18 14.76
C ASP A 211 -1.19 -14.08 13.60
N SER A 212 -1.85 -15.22 13.39
CA SER A 212 -1.62 -16.06 12.21
C SER A 212 -2.07 -15.36 10.92
N MET A 213 -3.20 -14.65 10.94
CA MET A 213 -3.68 -13.88 9.80
C MET A 213 -2.69 -12.80 9.37
N GLU A 214 -2.20 -12.02 10.32
CA GLU A 214 -1.25 -10.94 10.07
C GLU A 214 0.06 -11.46 9.45
N LYS A 215 0.55 -12.62 9.89
CA LYS A 215 1.71 -13.27 9.25
C LYS A 215 1.42 -13.67 7.81
N ASN A 216 0.23 -14.20 7.53
CA ASN A 216 -0.17 -14.56 6.17
C ASN A 216 -0.34 -13.32 5.29
N ILE A 217 -0.88 -12.22 5.81
CA ILE A 217 -0.96 -10.94 5.10
C ILE A 217 0.43 -10.43 4.75
N LYS A 218 1.38 -10.44 5.69
CA LYS A 218 2.75 -9.98 5.41
C LYS A 218 3.45 -10.84 4.35
N LYS A 219 3.32 -12.16 4.44
CA LYS A 219 3.83 -13.08 3.40
C LYS A 219 3.17 -12.81 2.05
N TRP A 220 1.86 -12.56 2.04
CA TRP A 220 1.12 -12.21 0.83
C TRP A 220 1.67 -10.91 0.23
N LEU A 221 1.86 -9.86 1.03
CA LEU A 221 2.39 -8.57 0.57
C LEU A 221 3.80 -8.71 -0.04
N GLU A 222 4.67 -9.50 0.60
CA GLU A 222 6.02 -9.79 0.08
C GLU A 222 5.98 -10.59 -1.23
N ALA A 223 5.10 -11.58 -1.33
CA ALA A 223 5.02 -12.47 -2.48
C ALA A 223 4.29 -11.84 -3.68
N THR A 224 3.20 -11.09 -3.48
CA THR A 224 2.31 -10.63 -4.55
C THR A 224 3.04 -9.85 -5.63
N LYS A 225 3.93 -8.93 -5.24
CA LYS A 225 4.69 -8.15 -6.22
C LYS A 225 5.55 -9.05 -7.10
N VAL A 226 6.28 -9.99 -6.49
CA VAL A 226 7.07 -11.01 -7.22
C VAL A 226 6.15 -11.89 -8.08
N LEU A 227 4.99 -12.30 -7.58
CA LEU A 227 4.07 -13.13 -8.36
C LEU A 227 3.59 -12.43 -9.62
N ILE A 228 3.18 -11.16 -9.52
CA ILE A 228 2.71 -10.38 -10.65
C ILE A 228 3.85 -10.05 -11.62
N THR A 229 4.89 -9.36 -11.14
CA THR A 229 5.95 -8.85 -12.01
C THR A 229 6.83 -9.97 -12.52
N ASN A 230 7.10 -11.00 -11.73
CA ASN A 230 8.09 -12.02 -12.10
C ASN A 230 7.38 -13.25 -12.67
N LEU A 231 6.44 -13.82 -11.92
CA LEU A 231 5.86 -15.13 -12.28
C LEU A 231 4.83 -15.12 -13.39
N PHE A 232 3.83 -14.24 -13.31
CA PHE A 232 2.80 -14.20 -14.35
C PHE A 232 3.30 -13.48 -15.61
N GLU A 233 4.01 -12.36 -15.46
CA GLU A 233 4.60 -11.65 -16.61
C GLU A 233 5.62 -12.52 -17.36
N GLY A 234 6.50 -13.23 -16.64
CA GLY A 234 7.49 -14.10 -17.26
C GLY A 234 6.86 -15.27 -18.03
N GLU A 235 5.79 -15.88 -17.50
CA GLU A 235 5.07 -16.93 -18.22
C GLU A 235 4.32 -16.37 -19.44
N ARG A 236 3.73 -15.18 -19.33
CA ARG A 236 3.07 -14.47 -20.44
C ARG A 236 4.02 -14.27 -21.61
N ILE A 237 5.22 -13.75 -21.33
CA ILE A 237 6.25 -13.48 -22.33
C ILE A 237 6.74 -14.80 -22.95
N LEU A 238 6.96 -15.83 -22.14
CA LEU A 238 7.44 -17.11 -22.62
C LEU A 238 6.41 -17.81 -23.51
N SER A 239 5.13 -17.85 -23.11
CA SER A 239 4.07 -18.45 -23.92
C SER A 239 3.91 -17.75 -25.25
N ASP A 240 3.94 -16.41 -25.26
CA ASP A 240 3.83 -15.60 -26.47
C ASP A 240 5.03 -15.79 -27.40
N HIS A 241 6.24 -15.93 -26.83
CA HIS A 241 7.42 -16.18 -27.62
C HIS A 241 7.42 -17.58 -28.25
N VAL A 242 7.17 -18.62 -27.45
CA VAL A 242 7.22 -20.02 -27.90
C VAL A 242 6.12 -20.31 -28.92
N PHE A 243 4.93 -19.73 -28.75
CA PHE A 243 3.77 -19.95 -29.62
C PHE A 243 3.43 -18.75 -30.49
N SER A 244 4.41 -17.90 -30.80
CA SER A 244 4.21 -16.66 -31.58
C SER A 244 3.42 -16.80 -32.89
N PRO A 245 3.43 -17.93 -33.64
CA PRO A 245 2.59 -18.06 -34.84
C PRO A 245 1.10 -18.31 -34.53
N SER A 246 0.75 -18.72 -33.32
CA SER A 246 -0.62 -19.06 -32.93
C SER A 246 -0.98 -18.43 -31.58
N VAL A 247 -1.58 -17.24 -31.65
CA VAL A 247 -2.02 -16.48 -30.47
C VAL A 247 -3.03 -17.28 -29.63
N SER A 248 -3.91 -18.05 -30.26
CA SER A 248 -4.89 -18.88 -29.55
C SER A 248 -4.23 -19.99 -28.72
N VAL A 249 -3.11 -20.54 -29.19
CA VAL A 249 -2.34 -21.55 -28.45
C VAL A 249 -1.57 -20.92 -27.30
N ALA A 250 -0.94 -19.77 -27.54
CA ALA A 250 -0.27 -18.99 -26.50
C ALA A 250 -1.24 -18.66 -25.35
N GLU A 251 -2.42 -18.13 -25.69
CA GLU A 251 -3.50 -17.83 -24.76
C GLU A 251 -3.95 -19.08 -23.98
N SER A 252 -4.25 -20.18 -24.68
CA SER A 252 -4.68 -21.43 -24.02
C SER A 252 -3.62 -21.98 -23.06
N CYS A 253 -2.34 -21.90 -23.43
CA CYS A 253 -1.24 -22.33 -22.56
C CYS A 253 -1.10 -21.45 -21.33
N PHE A 254 -1.03 -20.13 -21.53
CA PHE A 254 -0.94 -19.17 -20.45
C PHE A 254 -2.09 -19.34 -19.46
N THR A 255 -3.33 -19.28 -19.95
CA THR A 255 -4.53 -19.37 -19.11
C THR A 255 -4.57 -20.68 -18.31
N GLU A 256 -4.31 -21.84 -18.92
CA GLU A 256 -4.34 -23.11 -18.17
C GLU A 256 -3.24 -23.21 -17.10
N ILE A 257 -2.09 -22.55 -17.32
CA ILE A 257 -0.98 -22.55 -16.35
C ILE A 257 -1.23 -21.59 -15.19
N THR A 258 -1.78 -20.40 -15.46
CA THR A 258 -1.81 -19.31 -14.48
C THR A 258 -3.16 -19.08 -13.83
N LEU A 259 -4.28 -19.44 -14.47
CA LEU A 259 -5.63 -19.00 -14.07
C LEU A 259 -5.96 -19.36 -12.61
N ASP A 260 -5.85 -20.63 -12.23
CA ASP A 260 -6.20 -21.07 -10.87
C ASP A 260 -5.34 -20.40 -9.79
N SER A 261 -4.05 -20.22 -10.09
CA SER A 261 -3.09 -19.59 -9.19
C SER A 261 -3.38 -18.10 -9.02
N ALA A 262 -3.65 -17.40 -10.12
CA ALA A 262 -3.99 -15.98 -10.12
C ALA A 262 -5.34 -15.72 -9.44
N LEU A 263 -6.35 -16.57 -9.67
CA LEU A 263 -7.62 -16.48 -8.94
C LEU A 263 -7.42 -16.67 -7.44
N THR A 264 -6.62 -17.68 -7.04
CA THR A 264 -6.34 -17.91 -5.62
C THR A 264 -5.62 -16.71 -4.98
N LEU A 265 -4.69 -16.07 -5.71
CA LEU A 265 -3.97 -14.88 -5.26
C LEU A 265 -4.93 -13.76 -4.84
N PHE A 266 -5.97 -13.50 -5.63
CA PHE A 266 -6.94 -12.42 -5.39
C PHE A 266 -8.17 -12.84 -4.56
N ILE A 267 -8.44 -14.14 -4.40
CA ILE A 267 -9.46 -14.61 -3.44
C ILE A 267 -9.02 -14.36 -1.98
N PHE A 268 -7.71 -14.39 -1.70
CA PHE A 268 -7.18 -14.14 -0.36
C PHE A 268 -7.53 -12.74 0.18
N PRO A 269 -7.27 -11.64 -0.55
CA PRO A 269 -7.71 -10.28 -0.18
C PRO A 269 -9.21 -10.16 0.14
N VAL A 270 -10.09 -10.76 -0.69
CA VAL A 270 -11.55 -10.77 -0.43
C VAL A 270 -11.86 -11.48 0.89
N SER A 271 -11.14 -12.57 1.18
CA SER A 271 -11.29 -13.31 2.43
C SER A 271 -10.85 -12.47 3.64
N VAL A 272 -9.76 -11.71 3.50
CA VAL A 272 -9.27 -10.77 4.54
C VAL A 272 -10.24 -9.60 4.76
N ALA A 273 -10.88 -9.09 3.71
CA ALA A 273 -11.91 -8.06 3.82
C ALA A 273 -13.09 -8.55 4.68
N ARG A 274 -13.53 -9.80 4.50
CA ARG A 274 -14.68 -10.38 5.21
C ARG A 274 -14.38 -10.91 6.61
N CYS A 275 -13.12 -10.92 7.03
CA CYS A 275 -12.74 -11.37 8.36
C CYS A 275 -13.14 -10.33 9.41
N LYS A 276 -13.71 -10.79 10.53
CA LYS A 276 -13.95 -9.92 11.68
C LYS A 276 -12.61 -9.44 12.25
N LYS A 277 -12.44 -8.13 12.33
CA LYS A 277 -11.22 -7.48 12.82
C LYS A 277 -11.59 -6.20 13.56
N THR A 278 -10.68 -5.72 14.39
CA THR A 278 -10.85 -4.45 15.10
C THR A 278 -10.36 -3.29 14.24
N VAL A 279 -10.82 -2.08 14.55
CA VAL A 279 -10.48 -0.86 13.81
C VAL A 279 -8.96 -0.63 13.70
N GLU A 280 -8.18 -1.02 14.72
CA GLU A 280 -6.71 -0.88 14.71
C GLU A 280 -6.03 -1.71 13.61
N LYS A 281 -6.74 -2.67 13.01
CA LYS A 281 -6.25 -3.53 11.93
C LYS A 281 -6.52 -2.97 10.53
N ILE A 282 -7.07 -1.76 10.44
CA ILE A 282 -7.31 -1.05 9.18
C ILE A 282 -6.03 -0.91 8.34
N PHE A 283 -4.89 -0.64 8.96
CA PHE A 283 -3.64 -0.35 8.25
C PHE A 283 -3.13 -1.55 7.43
N LEU A 284 -3.25 -2.77 7.96
CA LEU A 284 -2.93 -3.98 7.19
C LEU A 284 -3.92 -4.22 6.04
N THR A 285 -5.18 -3.78 6.20
CA THR A 285 -6.17 -3.84 5.12
C THR A 285 -5.84 -2.82 4.03
N LEU A 286 -5.39 -1.62 4.43
CA LEU A 286 -4.90 -0.58 3.53
C LEU A 286 -3.65 -1.01 2.76
N ASP A 287 -2.70 -1.70 3.41
CA ASP A 287 -1.49 -2.20 2.76
C ASP A 287 -1.84 -3.18 1.62
N ILE A 288 -2.83 -4.06 1.83
CA ILE A 288 -3.32 -4.99 0.79
C ILE A 288 -3.99 -4.21 -0.34
N TYR A 289 -4.90 -3.29 0.01
CA TYR A 289 -5.60 -2.48 -0.99
C TYR A 289 -4.61 -1.70 -1.86
N GLN A 290 -3.65 -1.01 -1.23
CA GLN A 290 -2.62 -0.23 -1.91
C GLN A 290 -1.78 -1.10 -2.84
N THR A 291 -1.38 -2.28 -2.39
CA THR A 291 -0.58 -3.23 -3.19
C THR A 291 -1.34 -3.65 -4.45
N ILE A 292 -2.62 -4.00 -4.35
CA ILE A 292 -3.43 -4.39 -5.52
C ILE A 292 -3.65 -3.18 -6.44
N SER A 293 -3.98 -2.02 -5.86
CA SER A 293 -4.24 -0.79 -6.62
C SER A 293 -3.03 -0.38 -7.45
N GLN A 294 -1.83 -0.42 -6.87
CA GLN A 294 -0.57 -0.13 -7.57
C GLN A 294 -0.24 -1.14 -8.67
N LEU A 295 -0.58 -2.41 -8.48
CA LEU A 295 -0.33 -3.48 -9.45
C LEU A 295 -1.43 -3.60 -10.51
N MET A 296 -2.55 -2.92 -10.36
CA MET A 296 -3.72 -3.05 -11.24
C MET A 296 -3.38 -2.84 -12.73
N PRO A 297 -2.59 -1.82 -13.13
CA PRO A 297 -2.24 -1.64 -14.54
C PRO A 297 -1.47 -2.84 -15.13
N GLN A 298 -0.58 -3.44 -14.34
CA GLN A 298 0.18 -4.63 -14.76
C GLN A 298 -0.72 -5.86 -14.82
N ILE A 299 -1.66 -6.00 -13.88
CA ILE A 299 -2.65 -7.09 -13.88
C ILE A 299 -3.51 -6.99 -15.15
N GLU A 300 -3.92 -5.79 -15.56
CA GLU A 300 -4.69 -5.58 -16.79
C GLU A 300 -3.91 -5.95 -18.04
N GLU A 301 -2.63 -5.59 -18.09
CA GLU A 301 -1.74 -5.90 -19.21
C GLU A 301 -1.48 -7.42 -19.34
N ILE A 302 -1.07 -8.05 -18.23
CA ILE A 302 -0.72 -9.47 -18.19
C ILE A 302 -1.96 -10.33 -18.51
N PHE A 303 -3.11 -10.03 -17.89
CA PHE A 303 -4.35 -10.80 -18.05
C PHE A 303 -5.31 -10.17 -19.07
N SER A 304 -4.76 -9.60 -20.15
CA SER A 304 -5.48 -8.91 -21.22
C SER A 304 -6.36 -9.80 -22.09
N TYR A 305 -6.23 -11.12 -22.01
CA TYR A 305 -7.06 -12.06 -22.76
C TYR A 305 -8.50 -12.16 -22.25
N ASP A 306 -9.41 -12.53 -23.15
CA ASP A 306 -10.80 -12.81 -22.82
C ASP A 306 -10.90 -14.00 -21.85
N SER A 307 -10.10 -15.06 -22.08
CA SER A 307 -10.06 -16.24 -21.21
C SER A 307 -9.53 -15.95 -19.80
N THR A 308 -8.81 -14.85 -19.59
CA THR A 308 -8.27 -14.43 -18.28
C THR A 308 -9.06 -13.29 -17.64
N THR A 309 -10.17 -12.85 -18.23
CA THR A 309 -11.03 -11.77 -17.70
C THR A 309 -11.45 -12.00 -16.25
N ALA A 310 -11.67 -13.27 -15.86
CA ALA A 310 -12.02 -13.62 -14.49
C ALA A 310 -10.99 -13.15 -13.45
N VAL A 311 -9.70 -13.14 -13.79
CA VAL A 311 -8.63 -12.66 -12.90
C VAL A 311 -8.73 -11.15 -12.68
N ARG A 312 -8.91 -10.38 -13.76
CA ARG A 312 -9.08 -8.92 -13.68
C ARG A 312 -10.32 -8.55 -12.87
N LEU A 313 -11.43 -9.25 -13.09
CA LEU A 313 -12.65 -9.08 -12.31
C LEU A 313 -12.45 -9.44 -10.84
N GLN A 314 -11.70 -10.50 -10.53
CA GLN A 314 -11.42 -10.90 -9.15
C GLN A 314 -10.50 -9.89 -8.43
N ALA A 315 -9.52 -9.31 -9.13
CA ALA A 315 -8.67 -8.25 -8.59
C ALA A 315 -9.48 -6.97 -8.30
N ALA A 316 -10.36 -6.57 -9.22
CA ALA A 316 -11.29 -5.46 -9.02
C ALA A 316 -12.29 -5.71 -7.87
N ASP A 317 -12.85 -6.92 -7.79
CA ASP A 317 -13.72 -7.33 -6.68
C ASP A 317 -12.97 -7.27 -5.34
N SER A 318 -11.69 -7.64 -5.32
CA SER A 318 -10.83 -7.50 -4.14
C SER A 318 -10.71 -6.06 -3.68
N LEU A 319 -10.44 -5.13 -4.59
CA LEU A 319 -10.39 -3.70 -4.28
C LEU A 319 -11.73 -3.19 -3.75
N ASN A 320 -12.85 -3.59 -4.37
CA ASN A 320 -14.18 -3.18 -3.92
C ASN A 320 -14.49 -3.68 -2.50
N ASN A 321 -14.31 -4.98 -2.24
CA ASN A 321 -14.59 -5.56 -0.91
C ASN A 321 -13.66 -4.95 0.17
N LEU A 322 -12.38 -4.73 -0.15
CA LEU A 322 -11.45 -4.06 0.75
C LEU A 322 -11.84 -2.60 1.00
N GLY A 323 -12.26 -1.87 -0.04
CA GLY A 323 -12.69 -0.49 0.06
C GLY A 323 -13.97 -0.33 0.90
N GLU A 324 -14.96 -1.21 0.70
CA GLU A 324 -16.16 -1.27 1.54
C GLU A 324 -15.81 -1.53 3.01
N GLU A 325 -14.90 -2.47 3.27
CA GLU A 325 -14.46 -2.79 4.62
C GLU A 325 -13.66 -1.65 5.27
N ILE A 326 -12.80 -0.95 4.51
CA ILE A 326 -12.11 0.26 4.98
C ILE A 326 -13.13 1.33 5.39
N ASN A 327 -14.15 1.60 4.57
CA ASN A 327 -15.20 2.55 4.92
C ASN A 327 -15.98 2.12 6.17
N SER A 328 -16.31 0.83 6.28
CA SER A 328 -16.96 0.25 7.46
C SER A 328 -16.14 0.47 8.72
N MET A 329 -14.83 0.17 8.70
CA MET A 329 -13.93 0.38 9.84
C MET A 329 -13.78 1.86 10.22
N VAL A 330 -13.71 2.76 9.23
CA VAL A 330 -13.67 4.21 9.51
C VAL A 330 -14.99 4.70 10.12
N ALA A 331 -16.13 4.18 9.67
CA ALA A 331 -17.43 4.48 10.27
C ALA A 331 -17.56 3.91 11.70
N GLU A 332 -17.04 2.71 11.95
CA GLU A 332 -16.98 2.12 13.29
C GLU A 332 -16.07 2.93 14.22
N PHE A 333 -14.93 3.41 13.72
CA PHE A 333 -14.05 4.32 14.43
C PHE A 333 -14.77 5.61 14.84
N GLU A 334 -15.43 6.27 13.88
CA GLU A 334 -16.23 7.48 14.13
C GLU A 334 -17.33 7.24 15.18
N ALA A 335 -18.05 6.12 15.04
CA ALA A 335 -19.07 5.72 16.00
C ALA A 335 -18.48 5.49 17.40
N SER A 336 -17.27 4.94 17.50
CA SER A 336 -16.57 4.71 18.76
C SER A 336 -16.19 6.02 19.45
N ILE A 337 -15.73 7.03 18.69
CA ILE A 337 -15.47 8.39 19.22
C ILE A 337 -16.76 8.99 19.79
N THR A 338 -17.87 8.85 19.05
CA THR A 338 -19.16 9.43 19.44
C THR A 338 -19.76 8.73 20.67
N LYS A 339 -19.65 7.40 20.74
CA LYS A 339 -20.17 6.56 21.84
C LYS A 339 -19.31 6.60 23.11
N GLU A 340 -18.10 7.13 23.06
CA GLU A 340 -17.21 7.24 24.21
C GLU A 340 -17.92 7.95 25.38
N SER A 341 -18.18 7.23 26.48
CA SER A 341 -19.06 7.70 27.56
C SER A 341 -18.35 7.87 28.90
N SER A 342 -17.02 7.83 28.93
CA SER A 342 -16.26 8.08 30.16
C SER A 342 -16.70 9.37 30.84
N LYS A 343 -17.11 9.24 32.09
CA LYS A 343 -17.69 10.32 32.92
C LYS A 343 -16.68 11.00 33.84
N THR A 344 -15.41 10.57 33.82
CA THR A 344 -14.40 11.11 34.72
C THR A 344 -13.66 12.25 34.03
N PRO A 345 -13.82 13.51 34.48
CA PRO A 345 -13.00 14.61 34.00
C PRO A 345 -11.54 14.37 34.42
N ILE A 346 -10.61 14.77 33.56
CA ILE A 346 -9.17 14.63 33.83
C ILE A 346 -8.80 15.71 34.83
N ARG A 347 -8.16 15.33 35.93
CA ARG A 347 -7.69 16.30 36.92
C ARG A 347 -6.70 17.28 36.26
N GLY A 348 -6.90 18.57 36.51
CA GLY A 348 -6.04 19.64 36.03
C GLY A 348 -6.19 20.02 34.54
N GLY A 349 -7.20 19.52 33.82
CA GLY A 349 -7.53 20.05 32.48
C GLY A 349 -6.51 19.70 31.37
N SER A 350 -5.69 18.67 31.58
CA SER A 350 -4.69 18.22 30.60
C SER A 350 -5.31 17.64 29.31
N VAL A 351 -4.45 17.29 28.34
CA VAL A 351 -4.87 16.66 27.07
C VAL A 351 -5.56 15.33 27.34
N HIS A 352 -6.75 15.15 26.75
CA HIS A 352 -7.58 13.98 26.94
C HIS A 352 -7.03 12.74 26.20
N GLN A 353 -7.12 11.56 26.81
CA GLN A 353 -6.61 10.31 26.22
C GLN A 353 -7.27 9.99 24.86
N LEU A 354 -8.58 10.24 24.73
CA LEU A 354 -9.30 10.19 23.45
C LEU A 354 -8.65 11.05 22.36
N THR A 355 -8.25 12.30 22.68
CA THR A 355 -7.56 13.18 21.73
C THR A 355 -6.25 12.57 21.25
N ARG A 356 -5.47 11.98 22.16
CA ARG A 356 -4.22 11.30 21.81
C ARG A 356 -4.46 10.09 20.91
N TYR A 357 -5.41 9.24 21.31
CA TYR A 357 -5.77 8.03 20.57
C TYR A 357 -6.25 8.36 19.15
N VAL A 358 -7.22 9.28 19.03
CA VAL A 358 -7.82 9.63 17.74
C VAL A 358 -6.80 10.31 16.84
N MET A 359 -6.02 11.26 17.35
CA MET A 359 -5.02 11.93 16.52
C MET A 359 -3.91 11.00 16.06
N ASN A 360 -3.47 10.06 16.90
CA ASN A 360 -2.47 9.08 16.45
C ASN A 360 -3.03 8.21 15.31
N PHE A 361 -4.29 7.77 15.41
CA PHE A 361 -4.95 7.01 14.34
C PHE A 361 -5.08 7.83 13.05
N ILE A 362 -5.56 9.08 13.15
CA ILE A 362 -5.73 9.96 11.98
C ILE A 362 -4.40 10.29 11.32
N VAL A 363 -3.33 10.52 12.10
CA VAL A 363 -1.98 10.76 11.55
C VAL A 363 -1.52 9.56 10.72
N PHE A 364 -1.68 8.34 11.21
CA PHE A 364 -1.35 7.14 10.43
C PHE A 364 -2.26 6.97 9.21
N LEU A 365 -3.54 7.34 9.31
CA LEU A 365 -4.46 7.26 8.17
C LEU A 365 -4.06 8.22 7.04
N ALA A 366 -3.55 9.41 7.38
CA ALA A 366 -3.11 10.40 6.40
C ALA A 366 -1.88 9.98 5.59
N ASP A 367 -1.06 9.06 6.11
CA ASP A 367 0.05 8.48 5.34
C ASP A 367 -0.46 7.69 4.12
N TYR A 368 -1.74 7.27 4.12
CA TYR A 368 -2.41 6.56 3.01
C TYR A 368 -3.28 7.50 2.14
N HIS A 369 -3.16 8.82 2.25
CA HIS A 369 -4.09 9.76 1.61
C HIS A 369 -4.25 9.55 0.08
N GLU A 370 -3.17 9.26 -0.65
CA GLU A 370 -3.23 8.97 -2.09
C GLU A 370 -4.08 7.73 -2.41
N CYS A 371 -3.91 6.68 -1.60
CA CYS A 371 -4.61 5.41 -1.72
C CYS A 371 -6.10 5.53 -1.35
N LEU A 372 -6.39 6.37 -0.34
CA LEU A 372 -7.74 6.61 0.17
C LEU A 372 -8.59 7.49 -0.76
N ALA A 373 -7.97 8.21 -1.69
CA ALA A 373 -8.61 9.14 -2.61
C ALA A 373 -9.71 8.48 -3.47
N GLY A 374 -9.53 7.20 -3.82
CA GLY A 374 -10.52 6.41 -4.55
C GLY A 374 -11.41 5.51 -3.68
N VAL A 375 -11.24 5.53 -2.35
CA VAL A 375 -11.89 4.60 -1.42
C VAL A 375 -12.87 5.28 -0.49
N LEU A 376 -12.46 6.37 0.16
CA LEU A 376 -13.28 6.98 1.21
C LEU A 376 -14.54 7.59 0.60
N THR A 377 -15.69 7.21 1.16
CA THR A 377 -16.95 7.86 0.81
C THR A 377 -17.06 9.21 1.50
N GLU A 378 -17.68 10.17 0.81
CA GLU A 378 -17.97 11.48 1.39
C GLU A 378 -18.82 11.31 2.66
N SER A 379 -18.49 12.12 3.68
CA SER A 379 -19.32 12.23 4.86
C SER A 379 -20.72 12.70 4.47
N THR A 380 -21.75 12.10 5.04
CA THR A 380 -23.16 12.46 4.78
C THR A 380 -23.55 13.84 5.30
N LEU A 381 -22.69 14.47 6.12
CA LEU A 381 -22.91 15.78 6.72
C LEU A 381 -21.84 16.77 6.25
N PRO A 382 -22.23 17.99 5.83
CA PRO A 382 -21.28 19.00 5.41
C PRO A 382 -20.47 19.50 6.61
N LEU A 383 -19.20 19.83 6.37
CA LEU A 383 -18.38 20.57 7.33
C LEU A 383 -18.94 22.01 7.46
N PRO A 384 -18.80 22.65 8.64
CA PRO A 384 -19.16 24.06 8.79
C PRO A 384 -18.42 24.94 7.77
N GLU A 385 -19.09 25.95 7.22
CA GLU A 385 -18.56 26.86 6.17
C GLU A 385 -17.19 27.45 6.56
N ASP A 386 -17.00 27.79 7.83
CA ASP A 386 -15.75 28.40 8.35
C ASP A 386 -14.68 27.38 8.78
N TYR A 387 -14.86 26.08 8.50
CA TYR A 387 -13.98 25.05 9.07
C TYR A 387 -12.58 25.03 8.42
N PHE A 388 -12.50 25.33 7.13
CA PHE A 388 -11.22 25.46 6.41
C PHE A 388 -10.71 26.90 6.36
N GLY A 389 -11.57 27.89 6.62
CA GLY A 389 -11.31 29.32 6.40
C GLY A 389 -12.20 29.86 5.28
N ASN A 390 -12.48 31.16 5.30
CA ASN A 390 -13.39 31.83 4.36
C ASN A 390 -12.88 31.68 2.92
N ASN A 391 -13.36 30.67 2.21
CA ASN A 391 -13.12 30.51 0.77
C ASN A 391 -14.22 31.24 -0.01
N ASP A 392 -14.12 32.57 -0.05
CA ASP A 392 -14.68 33.30 -1.18
C ASP A 392 -13.73 33.11 -2.37
N GLU A 393 -14.21 32.38 -3.38
CA GLU A 393 -13.65 32.24 -4.74
C GLU A 393 -12.33 31.45 -4.89
N ASP A 394 -12.38 30.22 -5.43
CA ASP A 394 -12.20 30.07 -6.89
C ASP A 394 -12.43 28.64 -7.41
N ASN A 395 -13.08 28.60 -8.57
CA ASN A 395 -13.38 27.41 -9.34
C ASN A 395 -12.09 26.77 -9.88
N ASN A 396 -11.71 25.61 -9.37
CA ASN A 396 -10.83 24.67 -10.07
C ASN A 396 -11.40 23.24 -9.95
N GLU A 397 -12.53 23.01 -10.63
CA GLU A 397 -13.18 21.70 -10.79
C GLU A 397 -12.40 20.72 -11.71
N GLY A 398 -11.09 20.88 -11.86
CA GLY A 398 -10.31 20.19 -12.89
C GLY A 398 -9.66 18.86 -12.48
N GLU A 399 -9.02 18.78 -11.31
CA GLU A 399 -8.10 17.65 -11.00
C GLU A 399 -8.13 17.18 -9.53
N THR A 400 -8.94 17.79 -8.65
CA THR A 400 -8.75 17.71 -7.18
C THR A 400 -9.86 16.96 -6.42
N GLY A 401 -10.85 16.37 -7.11
CA GLY A 401 -12.04 15.80 -6.47
C GLY A 401 -11.73 14.69 -5.44
N SER A 402 -10.80 13.80 -5.75
CA SER A 402 -10.47 12.65 -4.89
C SER A 402 -9.59 13.01 -3.68
N SER A 403 -8.64 13.94 -3.85
CA SER A 403 -7.85 14.50 -2.75
C SER A 403 -8.71 15.35 -1.81
N SER A 404 -9.72 16.03 -2.35
CA SER A 404 -10.73 16.79 -1.60
C SER A 404 -11.57 15.87 -0.68
N THR A 405 -12.01 14.71 -1.16
CA THR A 405 -12.83 13.78 -0.35
C THR A 405 -12.07 13.25 0.87
N VAL A 406 -10.80 12.84 0.71
CA VAL A 406 -9.96 12.36 1.83
C VAL A 406 -9.73 13.47 2.85
N THR A 407 -9.41 14.66 2.36
CA THR A 407 -9.22 15.86 3.19
C THR A 407 -10.47 16.15 4.00
N THR A 408 -11.63 16.16 3.35
CA THR A 408 -12.95 16.36 3.98
C THR A 408 -13.25 15.29 5.02
N ARG A 409 -12.97 14.01 4.73
CA ARG A 409 -13.23 12.91 5.66
C ARG A 409 -12.32 12.96 6.89
N ILE A 410 -11.05 13.28 6.71
CA ILE A 410 -10.08 13.46 7.81
C ILE A 410 -10.47 14.68 8.66
N ALA A 411 -10.78 15.81 8.03
CA ALA A 411 -11.27 17.02 8.68
C ALA A 411 -12.53 16.75 9.52
N TRP A 412 -13.45 15.93 9.00
CA TRP A 412 -14.66 15.47 9.69
C TRP A 412 -14.35 14.65 10.95
N LEU A 413 -13.42 13.68 10.88
CA LEU A 413 -13.04 12.89 12.05
C LEU A 413 -12.42 13.77 13.15
N ILE A 414 -11.64 14.78 12.77
CA ILE A 414 -11.12 15.78 13.73
C ILE A 414 -12.28 16.57 14.33
N LEU A 415 -13.25 17.01 13.53
CA LEU A 415 -14.41 17.75 14.03
C LEU A 415 -15.22 16.91 15.03
N VAL A 416 -15.49 15.64 14.72
CA VAL A 416 -16.19 14.71 15.62
C VAL A 416 -15.44 14.58 16.96
N LEU A 417 -14.11 14.48 16.92
CA LEU A 417 -13.28 14.51 18.13
C LEU A 417 -13.45 15.83 18.89
N LEU A 418 -13.32 16.98 18.23
CA LEU A 418 -13.41 18.30 18.87
C LEU A 418 -14.79 18.53 19.51
N CYS A 419 -15.89 18.17 18.83
CA CYS A 419 -17.25 18.21 19.38
C CYS A 419 -17.39 17.32 20.63
N LYS A 420 -16.74 16.15 20.63
CA LYS A 420 -16.73 15.25 21.78
C LYS A 420 -15.94 15.82 22.95
N ILE A 421 -14.82 16.47 22.68
CA ILE A 421 -14.02 17.18 23.68
C ILE A 421 -14.78 18.39 24.22
N ASP A 422 -15.54 19.13 23.41
CA ASP A 422 -16.45 20.19 23.88
C ASP A 422 -17.53 19.65 24.83
N THR A 423 -18.14 18.52 24.49
CA THR A 423 -19.12 17.90 25.41
C THR A 423 -18.49 17.55 26.76
N LYS A 424 -17.21 17.13 26.77
CA LYS A 424 -16.47 16.80 28.00
C LYS A 424 -15.98 18.02 28.77
N SER A 425 -15.71 19.15 28.11
CA SER A 425 -15.34 20.40 28.79
C SER A 425 -16.46 20.90 29.73
N ARG A 426 -17.72 20.62 29.38
CA ARG A 426 -18.91 20.96 30.18
C ARG A 426 -19.06 20.15 31.47
N MET A 427 -18.20 19.15 31.69
CA MET A 427 -18.21 18.34 32.92
C MET A 427 -17.40 18.97 34.05
N TYR A 428 -16.57 19.98 33.76
CA TYR A 428 -15.88 20.73 34.81
C TYR A 428 -16.84 21.74 35.46
N ASN A 429 -16.78 21.86 36.78
CA ASN A 429 -17.55 22.85 37.52
C ASN A 429 -16.99 24.27 37.32
N ASP A 430 -15.67 24.38 37.12
CA ASP A 430 -14.97 25.64 36.91
C ASP A 430 -14.88 25.95 35.41
N MET A 431 -15.48 27.09 35.01
CA MET A 431 -15.52 27.50 33.60
C MET A 431 -14.14 27.86 33.04
N ALA A 432 -13.23 28.40 33.85
CA ALA A 432 -11.86 28.67 33.39
C ALA A 432 -11.16 27.34 33.08
N LEU A 433 -11.30 26.34 33.95
CA LEU A 433 -10.74 25.00 33.70
C LEU A 433 -11.33 24.36 32.43
N SER A 434 -12.62 24.56 32.14
CA SER A 434 -13.24 24.12 30.88
C SER A 434 -12.55 24.73 29.65
N TYR A 435 -12.28 26.05 29.65
CA TYR A 435 -11.61 26.72 28.54
C TYR A 435 -10.14 26.32 28.41
N LEU A 436 -9.43 26.16 29.53
CA LEU A 436 -8.04 25.68 29.52
C LEU A 436 -7.95 24.26 28.96
N PHE A 437 -8.90 23.39 29.32
CA PHE A 437 -9.00 22.05 28.77
C PHE A 437 -9.24 22.05 27.25
N LEU A 438 -10.12 22.92 26.76
CA LEU A 438 -10.36 23.09 25.32
C LEU A 438 -9.09 23.55 24.59
N ALA A 439 -8.40 24.57 25.11
CA ALA A 439 -7.16 25.10 24.56
C ALA A 439 -6.08 24.01 24.49
N ASN A 440 -5.85 23.28 25.58
CA ASN A 440 -4.88 22.19 25.65
C ASN A 440 -5.13 21.11 24.59
N ASN A 441 -6.38 20.67 24.44
CA ASN A 441 -6.72 19.62 23.50
C ASN A 441 -6.63 20.08 22.04
N LEU A 442 -7.11 21.29 21.73
CA LEU A 442 -7.03 21.83 20.37
C LEU A 442 -5.58 22.13 19.98
N HIS A 443 -4.78 22.70 20.89
CA HIS A 443 -3.35 22.92 20.65
C HIS A 443 -2.61 21.60 20.38
N TYR A 444 -2.94 20.53 21.11
CA TYR A 444 -2.38 19.21 20.84
C TYR A 444 -2.74 18.68 19.45
N VAL A 445 -4.00 18.86 19.02
CA VAL A 445 -4.43 18.50 17.65
C VAL A 445 -3.61 19.27 16.61
N ILE A 446 -3.48 20.59 16.77
CA ILE A 446 -2.70 21.44 15.86
C ILE A 446 -1.23 21.01 15.81
N SER A 447 -0.62 20.76 16.97
CA SER A 447 0.77 20.28 17.06
C SER A 447 0.97 18.96 16.31
N LYS A 448 0.02 18.03 16.39
CA LYS A 448 0.03 16.79 15.60
C LYS A 448 -0.13 17.02 14.11
N VAL A 449 -1.01 17.94 13.71
CA VAL A 449 -1.18 18.31 12.29
C VAL A 449 0.11 18.90 11.73
N ARG A 450 0.78 19.78 12.47
CA ARG A 450 2.05 20.43 12.06
C ARG A 450 3.23 19.47 11.91
N THR A 451 3.29 18.46 12.75
CA THR A 451 4.43 17.55 12.86
C THR A 451 4.30 16.30 11.97
N SER A 452 3.23 16.19 11.18
CA SER A 452 2.96 15.03 10.33
C SER A 452 2.51 15.44 8.91
N ASN A 453 2.33 14.45 8.04
CA ASN A 453 1.83 14.65 6.67
C ASN A 453 0.43 15.27 6.61
N MET A 454 -0.29 15.32 7.74
CA MET A 454 -1.57 16.01 7.91
C MET A 454 -1.54 17.48 7.49
N ARG A 455 -0.40 18.18 7.62
CA ARG A 455 -0.27 19.57 7.17
C ARG A 455 -0.46 19.69 5.65
N VAL A 456 0.02 18.71 4.88
CA VAL A 456 -0.14 18.67 3.43
C VAL A 456 -1.60 18.41 3.06
N VAL A 457 -2.28 17.54 3.82
CA VAL A 457 -3.68 17.16 3.58
C VAL A 457 -4.63 18.31 3.94
N LEU A 458 -4.50 18.92 5.11
CA LEU A 458 -5.45 19.92 5.61
C LEU A 458 -5.14 21.36 5.19
N GLY A 459 -3.88 21.65 4.82
CA GLY A 459 -3.43 22.99 4.45
C GLY A 459 -3.08 23.90 5.63
N ASP A 460 -2.33 24.97 5.32
CA ASP A 460 -1.84 25.94 6.31
C ASP A 460 -2.95 26.83 6.88
N GLU A 461 -3.97 27.14 6.09
CA GLU A 461 -5.10 27.97 6.51
C GLU A 461 -5.90 27.31 7.64
N TRP A 462 -6.14 26.00 7.55
CA TRP A 462 -6.79 25.23 8.60
C TRP A 462 -6.03 25.34 9.92
N VAL A 463 -4.70 25.30 9.88
CA VAL A 463 -3.84 25.46 11.06
C VAL A 463 -4.01 26.86 11.66
N THR A 464 -3.87 27.91 10.86
CA THR A 464 -3.98 29.30 11.32
C THR A 464 -5.36 29.61 11.91
N ASN A 465 -6.44 29.14 11.29
CA ASN A 465 -7.80 29.31 11.81
C ASN A 465 -7.98 28.65 13.20
N HIS A 466 -7.47 27.42 13.36
CA HIS A 466 -7.57 26.72 14.63
C HIS A 466 -6.65 27.29 15.72
N GLU A 467 -5.52 27.90 15.36
CA GLU A 467 -4.71 28.69 16.30
C GLU A 467 -5.43 29.94 16.81
N GLY A 468 -6.16 30.63 15.92
CA GLY A 468 -7.04 31.72 16.32
C GLY A 468 -8.06 31.26 17.37
N LYS A 469 -8.65 30.08 17.19
CA LYS A 469 -9.58 29.48 18.17
C LYS A 469 -8.89 29.14 19.50
N VAL A 470 -7.66 28.62 19.49
CA VAL A 470 -6.88 28.39 20.73
C VAL A 470 -6.68 29.70 21.47
N THR A 471 -6.28 30.77 20.77
CA THR A 471 -6.09 32.10 21.35
C THR A 471 -7.39 32.61 22.00
N GLN A 472 -8.52 32.48 21.32
CA GLN A 472 -9.84 32.84 21.88
C GLN A 472 -10.21 32.05 23.14
N TYR A 473 -9.84 30.76 23.22
CA TYR A 473 -10.06 29.98 24.44
C TYR A 473 -9.18 30.45 25.59
N LEU A 474 -7.91 30.79 25.34
CA LEU A 474 -7.01 31.33 26.35
C LEU A 474 -7.47 32.70 26.86
N GLU A 475 -7.91 33.59 25.97
CA GLU A 475 -8.45 34.90 26.38
C GLU A 475 -9.68 34.77 27.28
N LYS A 476 -10.60 33.86 26.97
CA LYS A 476 -11.77 33.57 27.81
C LYS A 476 -11.36 32.96 29.14
N TYR A 477 -10.40 32.06 29.13
CA TYR A 477 -9.81 31.49 30.32
C TYR A 477 -9.24 32.59 31.23
N GLU A 478 -8.35 33.44 30.71
CA GLU A 478 -7.69 34.50 31.49
C GLU A 478 -8.72 35.47 32.07
N LYS A 479 -9.71 35.86 31.27
CA LYS A 479 -10.80 36.74 31.72
C LYS A 479 -11.60 36.16 32.89
N ILE A 480 -11.84 34.85 32.90
CA ILE A 480 -12.61 34.20 33.97
C ILE A 480 -11.73 33.90 35.18
N ALA A 481 -10.51 33.41 34.95
CA ALA A 481 -9.61 32.95 36.00
C ALA A 481 -8.94 34.11 36.76
N TRP A 482 -8.58 35.18 36.05
CA TRP A 482 -7.82 36.32 36.58
C TRP A 482 -8.59 37.64 36.50
N GLY A 483 -9.74 37.68 35.83
CA GLY A 483 -10.47 38.93 35.61
C GLY A 483 -10.86 39.63 36.90
N GLU A 484 -11.39 38.91 37.89
CA GLU A 484 -11.77 39.50 39.19
C GLU A 484 -10.54 40.09 39.91
N VAL A 485 -9.42 39.34 39.93
CA VAL A 485 -8.14 39.76 40.50
C VAL A 485 -7.64 41.04 39.82
N ILE A 486 -7.63 41.06 38.48
CA ILE A 486 -7.23 42.23 37.69
C ILE A 486 -8.14 43.42 37.99
N THR A 487 -9.47 43.22 38.04
CA THR A 487 -10.42 44.31 38.31
C THR A 487 -10.40 44.82 39.74
N SER A 488 -9.93 44.04 40.70
CA SER A 488 -9.89 44.43 42.12
C SER A 488 -9.00 45.64 42.38
N LEU A 489 -7.91 45.78 41.61
CA LEU A 489 -6.98 46.90 41.64
C LEU A 489 -7.22 47.90 40.50
N PHE A 490 -7.95 47.52 39.45
CA PHE A 490 -8.23 48.40 38.32
C PHE A 490 -9.11 49.58 38.73
N ASP A 491 -8.65 50.78 38.43
CA ASP A 491 -9.35 52.03 38.75
C ASP A 491 -9.55 52.83 37.46
N SER A 492 -10.78 52.80 36.91
CA SER A 492 -11.11 53.55 35.70
C SER A 492 -11.25 55.06 35.94
N ASN A 493 -11.24 55.50 37.20
CA ASN A 493 -11.42 56.89 37.60
C ASN A 493 -10.05 57.51 37.97
N GLU A 494 -9.77 58.69 37.43
CA GLU A 494 -8.54 59.45 37.70
C GLU A 494 -8.47 60.00 39.13
N GLU A 495 -9.59 60.09 39.86
CA GLU A 495 -9.61 60.59 41.23
C GLU A 495 -8.92 59.61 42.21
N MET A 496 -8.16 60.15 43.16
CA MET A 496 -7.58 59.37 44.25
C MET A 496 -8.66 58.95 45.24
N LEU A 497 -8.74 57.65 45.51
CA LEU A 497 -9.63 57.10 46.54
C LEU A 497 -9.11 57.44 47.94
N GLU A 498 -10.02 57.42 48.92
CA GLU A 498 -9.64 57.47 50.33
C GLU A 498 -8.78 56.26 50.70
N GLU A 499 -7.74 56.47 51.51
CA GLU A 499 -6.73 55.46 51.87
C GLU A 499 -7.35 54.15 52.38
N HIS A 500 -8.40 54.24 53.21
CA HIS A 500 -9.13 53.07 53.72
C HIS A 500 -9.76 52.23 52.58
N VAL A 501 -10.32 52.88 51.56
CA VAL A 501 -10.95 52.21 50.41
C VAL A 501 -9.89 51.55 49.54
N ALA A 502 -8.73 52.20 49.37
CA ALA A 502 -7.60 51.63 48.64
C ALA A 502 -6.99 50.42 49.37
N LYS A 503 -6.85 50.47 50.70
CA LYS A 503 -6.47 49.30 51.52
C LYS A 503 -7.43 48.13 51.38
N GLU A 504 -8.74 48.39 51.38
CA GLU A 504 -9.75 47.36 51.19
C GLU A 504 -9.68 46.71 49.79
N ARG A 505 -9.34 47.47 48.74
CA ARG A 505 -9.08 46.91 47.40
C ARG A 505 -7.84 46.04 47.37
N LEU A 506 -6.75 46.46 48.01
CA LEU A 506 -5.52 45.68 48.11
C LEU A 506 -5.75 44.36 48.85
N MET A 507 -6.56 44.36 49.91
CA MET A 507 -6.95 43.13 50.60
C MET A 507 -7.75 42.18 49.69
N ARG A 508 -8.74 42.68 48.94
CA ARG A 508 -9.48 41.86 47.96
C ARG A 508 -8.57 41.29 46.88
N PHE A 509 -7.61 42.08 46.39
CA PHE A 509 -6.61 41.60 45.44
C PHE A 509 -5.81 40.43 46.02
N ASN A 510 -5.28 40.58 47.23
CA ASN A 510 -4.50 39.53 47.86
C ASN A 510 -5.31 38.23 48.04
N GLU A 511 -6.55 38.34 48.48
CA GLU A 511 -7.45 37.18 48.65
C GLU A 511 -7.77 36.52 47.30
N GLY A 512 -8.12 37.32 46.29
CA GLY A 512 -8.43 36.81 44.95
C GLY A 512 -7.22 36.19 44.26
N PHE A 513 -6.04 36.79 44.42
CA PHE A 513 -4.78 36.26 43.87
C PHE A 513 -4.43 34.92 44.50
N GLU A 514 -4.49 34.80 45.83
CA GLU A 514 -4.22 33.54 46.54
C GLU A 514 -5.20 32.43 46.10
N GLU A 515 -6.49 32.74 46.00
CA GLU A 515 -7.50 31.77 45.54
C GLU A 515 -7.25 31.31 44.09
N ALA A 516 -6.98 32.26 43.19
CA ALA A 516 -6.67 31.98 41.79
C ALA A 516 -5.38 31.16 41.65
N PHE A 517 -4.33 31.56 42.37
CA PHE A 517 -3.04 30.88 42.39
C PHE A 517 -3.18 29.43 42.89
N GLN A 518 -3.87 29.23 44.01
CA GLN A 518 -4.09 27.91 44.58
C GLN A 518 -4.83 26.99 43.60
N LYS A 519 -5.91 27.46 42.97
CA LYS A 519 -6.66 26.70 41.96
C LYS A 519 -5.78 26.33 40.75
N GLN A 520 -5.04 27.30 40.23
CA GLN A 520 -4.27 27.16 38.99
C GLN A 520 -2.98 26.36 39.15
N SER A 521 -2.44 26.30 40.37
CA SER A 521 -1.29 25.44 40.69
C SER A 521 -1.59 23.94 40.48
N GLU A 522 -2.85 23.54 40.61
CA GLU A 522 -3.31 22.16 40.37
C GLU A 522 -3.55 21.86 38.87
N TRP A 523 -3.61 22.90 38.04
CA TRP A 523 -3.92 22.77 36.61
C TRP A 523 -2.66 22.43 35.80
N VAL A 524 -2.85 21.89 34.60
CA VAL A 524 -1.76 21.36 33.76
C VAL A 524 -1.90 21.88 32.34
N VAL A 525 -0.86 22.55 31.85
CA VAL A 525 -0.68 22.88 30.43
C VAL A 525 0.52 22.07 29.91
N PRO A 526 0.30 20.98 29.16
CA PRO A 526 1.39 20.07 28.79
C PRO A 526 2.42 20.68 27.85
N ASP A 527 1.98 21.47 26.88
CA ASP A 527 2.87 22.10 25.91
C ASP A 527 3.66 23.22 26.57
N SER A 528 4.99 23.22 26.41
CA SER A 528 5.84 24.21 27.07
C SER A 528 5.64 25.60 26.53
N LYS A 529 5.57 25.75 25.20
CA LYS A 529 5.44 27.06 24.57
C LYS A 529 4.10 27.69 24.95
N LEU A 530 3.01 26.94 24.82
CA LEU A 530 1.67 27.40 25.22
C LEU A 530 1.63 27.80 26.70
N ARG A 531 2.31 27.05 27.56
CA ARG A 531 2.37 27.33 29.00
C ARG A 531 3.15 28.60 29.31
N ASP A 532 4.28 28.79 28.65
CA ASP A 532 5.15 29.94 28.85
C ASP A 532 4.45 31.20 28.31
N ASP A 533 3.87 31.15 27.10
CA ASP A 533 3.06 32.24 26.52
C ASP A 533 1.89 32.65 27.44
N LEU A 534 1.22 31.68 28.07
CA LEU A 534 0.13 31.94 29.02
C LEU A 534 0.62 32.57 30.33
N LYS A 535 1.77 32.13 30.85
CA LYS A 535 2.38 32.71 32.05
C LYS A 535 2.80 34.15 31.79
N ASP A 536 3.43 34.42 30.65
CA ASP A 536 3.89 35.75 30.28
C ASP A 536 2.70 36.71 30.18
N SER A 537 1.62 36.31 29.49
CA SER A 537 0.39 37.09 29.36
C SER A 537 -0.26 37.44 30.70
N VAL A 538 -0.40 36.46 31.61
CA VAL A 538 -0.98 36.68 32.94
C VAL A 538 -0.07 37.58 33.80
N THR A 539 1.23 37.33 33.77
CA THR A 539 2.23 38.09 34.53
C THR A 539 2.28 39.54 34.08
N GLU A 540 2.27 39.79 32.77
CA GLU A 540 2.25 41.14 32.20
C GLU A 540 1.01 41.93 32.66
N LYS A 541 -0.18 41.31 32.56
CA LYS A 541 -1.45 41.95 32.95
C LYS A 541 -1.50 42.28 34.44
N LEU A 542 -1.10 41.33 35.30
CA LEU A 542 -1.08 41.54 36.74
C LEU A 542 -0.02 42.57 37.15
N THR A 543 1.20 42.48 36.62
CA THR A 543 2.28 43.43 36.89
C THR A 543 1.87 44.84 36.51
N THR A 544 1.22 45.02 35.34
CA THR A 544 0.75 46.34 34.89
C THR A 544 -0.23 46.96 35.88
N VAL A 545 -1.25 46.20 36.31
CA VAL A 545 -2.28 46.73 37.22
C VAL A 545 -1.72 46.95 38.62
N THR A 546 -0.93 46.02 39.15
CA THR A 546 -0.34 46.14 40.48
C THR A 546 0.66 47.28 40.55
N THR A 547 1.54 47.44 39.54
CA THR A 547 2.50 48.56 39.48
C THR A 547 1.77 49.91 39.45
N THR A 548 0.76 50.04 38.58
CA THR A 548 -0.03 51.29 38.47
C THR A 548 -0.71 51.65 39.80
N PHE A 549 -1.24 50.65 40.51
CA PHE A 549 -1.87 50.87 41.82
C PHE A 549 -0.84 51.26 42.90
N TYR A 550 0.31 50.58 42.93
CA TYR A 550 1.37 50.82 43.90
C TYR A 550 1.97 52.22 43.73
N GLU A 551 2.20 52.65 42.49
CA GLU A 551 2.67 53.99 42.16
C GLU A 551 1.64 55.07 42.52
N LYS A 552 0.33 54.83 42.27
CA LYS A 552 -0.74 55.80 42.57
C LYS A 552 -0.93 56.05 44.08
N TYR A 553 -0.77 55.03 44.92
CA TYR A 553 -1.10 55.10 46.35
C TYR A 553 0.12 55.04 47.30
N HIS A 554 1.34 54.89 46.77
CA HIS A 554 2.59 54.77 47.56
C HIS A 554 2.47 53.75 48.71
N VAL A 555 1.99 52.55 48.38
CA VAL A 555 1.59 51.52 49.35
C VAL A 555 2.75 50.82 50.05
N GLU A 556 4.00 51.17 49.77
CA GLU A 556 5.23 50.54 50.29
C GLU A 556 5.27 50.41 51.82
N ASN A 557 4.56 51.28 52.53
CA ASN A 557 4.50 51.31 54.00
C ASN A 557 3.23 50.68 54.59
N TRP A 558 2.35 50.09 53.77
CA TRP A 558 1.09 49.49 54.25
C TRP A 558 1.32 48.07 54.76
N GLU A 559 0.68 47.71 55.88
CA GLU A 559 0.79 46.36 56.46
C GLU A 559 0.06 45.31 55.58
N GLU A 560 -0.84 45.76 54.71
CA GLU A 560 -1.67 44.94 53.83
C GLU A 560 -0.95 44.49 52.54
N VAL A 561 0.30 44.92 52.30
CA VAL A 561 1.10 44.49 51.15
C VAL A 561 1.58 43.05 51.33
N LYS A 562 1.07 42.13 50.49
CA LYS A 562 1.50 40.72 50.46
C LYS A 562 2.21 40.31 49.17
N PHE A 563 1.79 40.86 48.04
CA PHE A 563 2.33 40.53 46.72
C PHE A 563 2.86 41.80 46.05
N ALA A 564 4.19 41.96 46.05
CA ALA A 564 4.86 43.07 45.40
C ALA A 564 4.95 42.84 43.87
N PRO A 565 4.90 43.90 43.05
CA PRO A 565 5.03 43.77 41.59
C PRO A 565 6.29 43.01 41.15
N GLU A 566 7.43 43.21 41.83
CA GLU A 566 8.69 42.57 41.44
C GLU A 566 8.71 41.05 41.69
N ASP A 567 7.86 40.56 42.59
CA ASP A 567 7.84 39.15 43.00
C ASP A 567 6.79 38.32 42.25
N LEU A 568 5.87 38.97 41.51
CA LEU A 568 4.79 38.29 40.77
C LEU A 568 5.31 37.24 39.79
N ASP A 569 6.39 37.55 39.07
CA ASP A 569 7.03 36.63 38.12
C ASP A 569 7.50 35.34 38.81
N ASN A 570 8.08 35.46 40.01
CA ASN A 570 8.54 34.32 40.80
C ASN A 570 7.38 33.45 41.27
N TYR A 571 6.26 34.05 41.68
CA TYR A 571 5.08 33.29 42.11
C TYR A 571 4.44 32.54 40.93
N LEU A 572 4.29 33.18 39.78
CA LEU A 572 3.59 32.63 38.62
C LEU A 572 4.44 31.63 37.82
N SER A 573 5.76 31.64 38.02
CA SER A 573 6.72 30.73 37.37
C SER A 573 6.40 29.24 37.54
N ASP A 574 5.78 28.83 38.65
CA ASP A 574 5.46 27.42 38.93
C ASP A 574 4.04 26.99 38.50
N LEU A 575 3.25 27.91 37.92
CA LEU A 575 1.88 27.59 37.50
C LEU A 575 1.83 26.56 36.36
N PHE A 576 0.70 25.85 36.28
CA PHE A 576 0.35 24.92 35.21
C PHE A 576 1.25 23.68 35.06
N LEU A 577 2.09 23.39 36.06
CA LEU A 577 2.94 22.19 36.10
C LEU A 577 2.21 20.97 36.68
N GLY A 578 1.12 21.19 37.40
CA GLY A 578 0.41 20.17 38.20
C GLY A 578 1.18 19.79 39.47
N THR A 579 0.53 19.03 40.35
CA THR A 579 1.03 18.62 41.68
C THR A 579 2.25 17.67 41.68
N GLY A 580 2.97 17.57 40.57
CA GLY A 580 4.07 16.61 40.34
C GLY A 580 5.50 17.14 40.50
N ARG A 581 5.72 18.43 40.78
CA ARG A 581 7.04 18.95 41.18
C ARG A 581 6.87 19.91 42.35
N SER A 582 7.64 19.65 43.39
CA SER A 582 7.68 20.34 44.69
C SER A 582 7.20 21.78 44.63
N CYS A 583 6.03 22.07 45.22
CA CYS A 583 5.68 23.43 45.61
C CYS A 583 6.88 23.98 46.40
N ILE A 584 7.42 25.12 45.98
CA ILE A 584 8.13 25.97 46.91
C ILE A 584 7.09 26.36 47.96
N ILE A 585 7.34 25.94 49.20
CA ILE A 585 6.55 26.34 50.35
C ILE A 585 6.61 27.86 50.40
N VAL A 586 5.47 28.52 50.20
CA VAL A 586 5.28 29.94 50.55
C VAL A 586 5.72 30.08 52.02
N PRO A 587 6.70 30.95 52.35
CA PRO A 587 7.17 31.08 53.72
C PRO A 587 6.04 31.61 54.61
N SER A 588 5.40 30.70 55.35
CA SER A 588 4.49 31.10 56.42
C SER A 588 5.32 31.66 57.58
N LEU A 589 5.25 32.98 57.81
CA LEU A 589 5.93 33.66 58.90
C LEU A 589 5.01 33.78 60.14
N LYS A 590 5.53 33.25 61.25
CA LYS A 590 5.34 33.66 62.66
C LYS A 590 3.96 33.44 63.30
N GLN A 591 3.90 32.44 64.18
CA GLN A 591 3.15 32.57 65.43
C GLN A 591 4.12 32.72 66.61
N SER A 592 3.85 33.75 67.39
CA SER A 592 4.49 34.16 68.63
C SER A 592 4.48 33.06 69.69
N ASP A 593 5.65 32.73 70.21
CA ASP A 593 5.82 31.76 71.29
C ASP A 593 5.49 32.42 72.64
N SER A 594 4.32 32.08 73.19
CA SER A 594 3.96 32.35 74.58
C SER A 594 3.52 31.05 75.24
N GLY A 595 4.35 30.49 76.12
CA GLY A 595 3.90 29.37 76.97
C GLY A 595 4.99 28.50 77.56
N ARG A 596 5.56 28.92 78.70
CA ARG A 596 6.18 28.03 79.68
C ARG A 596 5.22 26.90 80.08
N SER A 597 5.69 25.65 80.14
CA SER A 597 5.98 24.99 81.43
C SER A 597 6.40 23.54 81.22
N LEU A 598 7.51 23.18 81.88
CA LEU A 598 7.96 21.82 82.16
C LEU A 598 6.86 20.96 82.81
N LYS A 599 6.88 19.65 82.48
CA LYS A 599 6.95 18.57 83.47
C LYS A 599 7.40 17.25 82.88
N ASP A 600 8.23 16.60 83.68
CA ASP A 600 8.87 15.29 83.56
C ASP A 600 7.90 14.12 83.30
N SER A 601 8.37 13.07 82.62
CA SER A 601 8.78 11.80 83.27
C SER A 601 8.85 10.62 82.28
N GLU A 602 10.00 9.94 82.26
CA GLU A 602 10.25 8.48 82.17
C GLU A 602 9.38 7.61 81.24
N SER A 603 9.90 6.81 80.30
CA SER A 603 10.85 5.69 80.41
C SER A 603 11.07 5.19 78.96
N GLY A 604 12.22 4.69 78.50
CA GLY A 604 13.00 3.60 79.06
C GLY A 604 12.85 2.31 78.24
N ARG A 605 13.20 2.32 76.94
CA ARG A 605 14.00 1.31 76.21
C ARG A 605 14.02 1.57 74.72
#